data_AF-A0A2D6WIP9-F1
#
_entry.id   AF-A0A2D6WIP9-F1
#
_cell.length_a   1.000
_cell.length_b   1.000
_cell.length_c   1.000
_cell.angle_alpha   90.00
_cell.angle_beta   90.00
_cell.angle_gamma   90.00
#
_symmetry.space_group_name_H-M   'P 1'
#
loop_
_entity.id
_entity.type
_entity.pdbx_description
1 polymer ?
#
loop_
_entity_poly.entity_id
_entity_poly.type
_entity_poly.pdbx_seq_one_letter_code
_entity_poly.pdbx_strand_id
1 'polypeptide(L)'
;MEVVLLFALVIGLLIIGVPIAVSLGMSSVLFLLAFSDSSLASVAQTLFSAFEGHYTLLAIPFFILASAFMTTGGVAKRIIR
;
A
#
# COMPACT_ATOMS: atom_id res chain seq x y z
N MET A 1 11.49 -25.63 1.56
CA MET A 1 11.88 -25.03 0.25
C MET A 1 11.21 -23.67 0.05
N GLU A 2 9.96 -23.53 0.48
CA GLU A 2 9.16 -22.29 0.46
C GLU A 2 9.89 -21.03 0.97
N VAL A 3 10.50 -21.10 2.15
CA VAL A 3 11.24 -19.97 2.74
C VAL A 3 12.39 -19.50 1.84
N VAL A 4 13.10 -20.44 1.21
CA VAL A 4 14.21 -20.12 0.29
C VAL A 4 13.69 -19.43 -0.96
N LEU A 5 12.57 -19.88 -1.51
CA LEU A 5 11.92 -19.25 -2.68
C LEU A 5 11.45 -17.83 -2.36
N LEU A 6 10.82 -17.63 -1.20
CA LEU A 6 10.34 -16.31 -0.78
C LEU A 6 11.51 -15.33 -0.60
N PHE A 7 12.60 -15.75 0.06
CA PHE A 7 13.80 -14.92 0.20
C PHE A 7 14.51 -14.67 -1.13
N ALA A 8 14.58 -15.65 -2.02
CA ALA A 8 15.14 -15.46 -3.35
C ALA A 8 14.35 -14.42 -4.17
N LEU A 9 13.01 -14.44 -4.08
CA LEU A 9 12.14 -13.44 -4.70
C LEU A 9 12.38 -12.03 -4.13
N VAL A 10 12.43 -11.88 -2.80
CA VAL A 10 12.70 -10.59 -2.15
C VAL A 10 14.05 -10.05 -2.59
N ILE A 11 15.11 -10.85 -2.46
CA ILE A 11 16.48 -10.45 -2.78
C ILE A 11 16.60 -10.14 -4.27
N GLY A 12 15.99 -10.94 -5.14
CA GLY A 12 15.96 -10.69 -6.58
C GLY A 12 15.34 -9.32 -6.93
N LEU A 13 14.19 -8.98 -6.33
CA LEU A 13 13.55 -7.67 -6.53
C LEU A 13 14.41 -6.52 -6.00
N LEU A 14 15.05 -6.69 -4.85
CA LEU A 14 15.97 -5.70 -4.29
C LEU A 14 17.19 -5.45 -5.17
N ILE A 15 17.78 -6.50 -5.75
CA ILE A 15 18.95 -6.38 -6.65
C ILE A 15 18.60 -5.56 -7.90
N ILE A 16 17.38 -5.67 -8.41
CA ILE A 16 16.89 -4.93 -9.58
C ILE A 16 16.52 -3.47 -9.21
N GLY A 17 16.66 -3.08 -7.94
CA GLY A 17 16.43 -1.71 -7.47
C GLY A 17 14.97 -1.39 -7.15
N VAL A 18 14.12 -2.41 -7.00
CA VAL A 18 12.72 -2.22 -6.57
C VAL A 18 12.70 -1.71 -5.12
N PRO A 19 11.89 -0.68 -4.79
CA PRO A 19 11.79 -0.16 -3.42
C PRO A 19 11.44 -1.26 -2.43
N ILE A 20 12.06 -1.25 -1.25
CA ILE A 20 11.95 -2.31 -0.23
C ILE A 20 10.50 -2.69 0.09
N ALA A 21 9.62 -1.69 0.25
CA ALA A 21 8.20 -1.90 0.53
C ALA A 21 7.49 -2.68 -0.60
N VAL A 22 7.82 -2.36 -1.85
CA VAL A 22 7.26 -3.05 -3.02
C VAL A 22 7.83 -4.45 -3.12
N SER A 23 9.13 -4.64 -2.88
CA SER A 23 9.76 -5.96 -2.92
C SER A 23 9.15 -6.92 -1.92
N LEU A 24 8.95 -6.51 -0.66
CA LEU A 24 8.35 -7.33 0.38
C LEU A 24 6.88 -7.67 0.10
N GLY A 25 6.10 -6.69 -0.34
CA GLY A 25 4.68 -6.92 -0.67
C GLY A 25 4.53 -7.82 -1.89
N MET A 26 5.24 -7.53 -2.98
CA MET A 26 5.13 -8.25 -4.24
C MET A 26 5.67 -9.68 -4.15
N SER A 27 6.78 -9.91 -3.45
CA SER A 27 7.28 -11.28 -3.21
C SER A 27 6.27 -12.12 -2.43
N SER A 28 5.63 -11.54 -1.41
CA SER A 28 4.66 -12.23 -0.56
C SER A 28 3.39 -12.60 -1.35
N VAL A 29 2.89 -11.67 -2.17
CA VAL A 29 1.72 -11.90 -3.03
C VAL A 29 2.04 -12.95 -4.10
N LEU A 30 3.17 -12.83 -4.81
CA LEU A 30 3.56 -13.79 -5.84
C LEU A 30 3.75 -15.19 -5.25
N PHE A 31 4.36 -15.29 -4.06
CA PHE A 31 4.53 -16.55 -3.38
C PHE A 31 3.19 -17.21 -3.03
N LEU A 32 2.26 -16.44 -2.45
CA LEU A 32 0.91 -16.93 -2.12
C LEU A 32 0.10 -17.33 -3.35
N LEU A 33 0.30 -16.68 -4.49
CA LEU A 33 -0.43 -17.00 -5.72
C LEU A 33 0.14 -18.21 -6.47
N ALA A 34 1.47 -18.38 -6.47
CA ALA A 34 2.13 -19.37 -7.31
C ALA A 34 2.54 -20.65 -6.57
N PHE A 35 2.72 -20.60 -5.25
CA PHE A 35 3.30 -21.70 -4.47
C PHE A 35 2.47 -22.13 -3.25
N SER A 36 1.33 -21.49 -2.99
CA SER A 36 0.43 -21.86 -1.90
C SER A 36 -0.81 -22.57 -2.43
N ASP A 37 -1.29 -23.59 -1.70
CA ASP A 37 -2.59 -24.23 -1.95
C ASP A 37 -3.79 -23.37 -1.50
N SER A 38 -3.52 -22.13 -1.08
CA SER A 38 -4.52 -21.18 -0.64
C SER A 38 -5.44 -20.76 -1.78
N SER A 39 -6.75 -20.71 -1.54
CA SER A 39 -7.70 -20.24 -2.54
C SER A 39 -7.44 -18.77 -2.88
N LEU A 40 -7.67 -18.38 -4.14
CA LEU A 40 -7.49 -17.00 -4.58
C LEU A 40 -8.33 -16.02 -3.74
N ALA A 41 -9.50 -16.47 -3.25
CA ALA A 41 -10.36 -15.72 -2.34
C ALA A 41 -9.69 -15.44 -0.99
N SER A 42 -8.93 -16.40 -0.42
CA SER A 42 -8.21 -16.20 0.83
C SER A 42 -7.06 -15.20 0.70
N VAL A 43 -6.38 -15.18 -0.46
CA VAL A 43 -5.33 -14.20 -0.77
C VAL A 43 -5.93 -12.81 -0.91
N ALA A 44 -7.04 -12.68 -1.62
CA ALA A 44 -7.77 -11.42 -1.76
C ALA A 44 -8.27 -10.89 -0.40
N GLN A 45 -8.79 -11.77 0.45
CA GLN A 45 -9.23 -11.41 1.80
C GLN A 45 -8.06 -10.92 2.66
N THR A 46 -6.92 -11.63 2.64
CA THR A 46 -5.72 -11.25 3.40
C THR A 46 -5.21 -9.87 2.96
N LEU A 47 -5.19 -9.60 1.65
CA LEU A 47 -4.81 -8.29 1.13
C LEU A 47 -5.79 -7.20 1.58
N PHE A 48 -7.10 -7.46 1.50
CA PHE A 48 -8.12 -6.51 1.94
C PHE A 48 -7.98 -6.17 3.42
N SER A 49 -7.88 -7.19 4.29
CA SER A 49 -7.70 -7.01 5.74
C SER A 49 -6.38 -6.33 6.09
N ALA A 50 -5.34 -6.43 5.26
CA ALA A 50 -4.09 -5.69 5.45
C ALA A 50 -4.23 -4.18 5.17
N PHE A 51 -5.17 -3.77 4.31
CA PHE A 51 -5.49 -2.35 4.08
C PHE A 51 -6.54 -1.83 5.08
N GLU A 52 -7.37 -2.72 5.60
CA GLU A 52 -8.40 -2.41 6.59
C GLU A 52 -7.77 -1.81 7.85
N GLY A 53 -8.24 -0.62 8.26
CA GLY A 53 -7.74 0.08 9.45
C GLY A 53 -6.74 1.23 9.17
N HIS A 54 -6.26 1.39 7.94
CA HIS A 54 -5.40 2.52 7.56
C HIS A 54 -6.17 3.77 7.09
N TYR A 55 -7.37 4.01 7.65
CA TYR A 55 -8.18 5.19 7.34
C TYR A 55 -7.50 6.52 7.70
N THR A 56 -6.52 6.49 8.62
CA THR A 56 -5.70 7.66 8.95
C THR A 56 -4.89 8.16 7.76
N LEU A 57 -4.51 7.30 6.81
CA LEU A 57 -3.83 7.72 5.59
C LEU A 57 -4.76 8.53 4.67
N LEU A 58 -6.09 8.36 4.79
CA LEU A 58 -7.07 9.19 4.09
C LEU A 58 -7.09 10.64 4.59
N ALA A 59 -6.50 10.92 5.75
CA ALA A 59 -6.36 12.29 6.22
C ALA A 59 -5.59 13.14 5.20
N ILE A 60 -4.55 12.61 4.55
CA ILE A 60 -3.74 13.34 3.56
C ILE A 60 -4.59 13.87 2.40
N PRO A 61 -5.31 13.02 1.62
CA PRO A 61 -6.16 13.51 0.53
C PRO A 61 -7.30 14.41 1.03
N PHE A 62 -7.88 14.16 2.22
CA PHE A 62 -8.90 15.04 2.77
C PHE A 62 -8.37 16.42 3.19
N PHE A 63 -7.15 16.50 3.73
CA PHE A 63 -6.50 17.78 4.00
C PHE A 63 -6.23 18.57 2.72
N ILE A 64 -5.78 17.88 1.65
CA ILE A 64 -5.59 18.50 0.34
C ILE A 64 -6.92 19.02 -0.21
N LEU A 65 -7.99 18.23 -0.11
CA LEU A 65 -9.32 18.62 -0.58
C LEU A 65 -9.90 19.80 0.23
N ALA A 66 -9.78 19.77 1.56
CA ALA A 66 -10.20 20.86 2.43
C ALA A 66 -9.41 22.15 2.13
N SER A 67 -8.10 22.04 1.93
CA SER A 67 -7.24 23.16 1.52
C SER A 67 -7.67 23.77 0.18
N ALA A 68 -8.01 22.93 -0.79
CA ALA A 68 -8.53 23.38 -2.07
C ALA A 68 -9.80 24.21 -1.88
N PHE A 69 -10.79 23.70 -1.15
CA PHE A 69 -12.03 24.43 -0.85
C PHE A 69 -11.81 25.74 -0.10
N MET A 70 -10.91 25.76 0.87
CA MET A 70 -10.57 26.98 1.61
C MET A 70 -9.95 28.05 0.71
N THR A 71 -9.17 27.63 -0.29
CA THR A 71 -8.49 28.50 -1.24
C THR A 71 -9.47 29.06 -2.28
N THR A 72 -10.25 28.20 -2.96
CA THR A 72 -11.25 28.67 -3.94
C THR A 72 -12.40 29.45 -3.30
N GLY A 73 -12.82 29.07 -2.10
CA GLY A 73 -13.89 29.76 -1.36
C GLY A 73 -13.47 31.08 -0.72
N GLY A 74 -12.18 31.47 -0.81
CA GLY A 74 -11.66 32.70 -0.20
C GLY A 74 -11.60 32.67 1.33
N VAL A 75 -11.94 31.53 1.96
CA VAL A 75 -11.90 31.33 3.43
C VAL A 75 -10.46 31.46 3.93
N ALA A 76 -9.50 30.88 3.22
CA ALA A 76 -8.07 31.00 3.56
C ALA A 76 -7.61 32.46 3.68
N LYS A 77 -8.10 33.33 2.79
CA LYS A 77 -7.78 34.77 2.80
C LYS A 77 -8.49 35.53 3.93
N ARG A 78 -9.66 35.05 4.37
CA ARG A 78 -10.41 35.64 5.50
C ARG A 78 -9.81 35.25 6.86
N ILE A 79 -9.17 34.09 6.98
CA ILE A 79 -8.54 33.63 8.24
C ILE A 79 -7.25 34.41 8.56
N ILE A 80 -6.49 34.82 7.54
CA ILE A 80 -5.21 35.52 7.70
C ILE A 80 -5.39 37.03 7.97
N ARG A 81 -6.58 37.57 7.69
CA ARG A 81 -6.94 38.97 7.99
C ARG A 81 -7.43 39.10 9.43
#